data_AF-A0A9D3ZW26-F1
#
_entry.id   AF-A0A9D3ZW26-F1
#
_cell.length_a   1.000
_cell.length_b   1.000
_cell.length_c   1.000
_cell.angle_alpha   90.00
_cell.angle_beta   90.00
_cell.angle_gamma   90.00
#
_symmetry.space_group_name_H-M   'P 1'
#
loop_
_entity.id
_entity.type
_entity.pdbx_description
1 polymer ?
#
loop_
_entity_poly.entity_id
_entity_poly.type
_entity_poly.pdbx_seq_one_letter_code
_entity_poly.pdbx_strand_id
1 'polypeptide(L)' 'DFIEKFLEGLDDTFEPVIDAVNSRDTAITFDELHEKLINRELALHISSSNVLVTAYLTHTQCSNQ' A
#
# COMPACT_ATOMS: atom_id res chain seq x y z
N ASP A 1 19.35 -11.16 -4.77
CA ASP A 1 18.67 -11.45 -3.51
C ASP A 1 17.34 -12.19 -3.70
N PHE A 2 16.79 -12.82 -2.65
CA PHE A 2 15.46 -13.47 -2.73
C PHE A 2 14.35 -12.45 -3.00
N ILE A 3 14.49 -11.25 -2.44
CA ILE A 3 13.56 -10.13 -2.64
C ILE A 3 13.56 -9.65 -4.10
N GLU A 4 14.73 -9.48 -4.72
CA GLU A 4 14.83 -9.07 -6.13
C GLU A 4 14.11 -10.06 -7.06
N LYS A 5 14.31 -11.37 -6.87
CA LYS A 5 13.61 -12.41 -7.65
C LYS A 5 12.09 -12.36 -7.47
N PHE A 6 11.63 -11.98 -6.28
CA PHE A 6 10.22 -11.79 -6.03
C PHE A 6 9.68 -10.57 -6.78
N LEU A 7 10.40 -9.45 -6.73
CA LEU A 7 10.03 -8.21 -7.43
C LEU A 7 10.04 -8.36 -8.95
N GLU A 8 11.00 -9.10 -9.51
CA GLU A 8 11.08 -9.41 -10.96
C GLU A 8 9.88 -10.25 -11.46
N GLY A 9 9.23 -11.00 -10.57
CA GLY A 9 8.08 -11.85 -10.91
C GLY A 9 6.73 -11.14 -10.80
N LEU A 10 6.69 -9.90 -10.31
CA LEU A 10 5.46 -9.12 -10.19
C LEU A 10 5.11 -8.43 -11.51
N ASP A 11 3.82 -8.27 -11.77
CA ASP A 11 3.31 -7.55 -12.93
C ASP A 11 3.31 -6.03 -12.71
N ASP A 12 3.09 -5.27 -13.79
CA ASP A 12 3.15 -3.80 -13.82
C ASP A 12 2.20 -3.13 -12.82
N THR A 13 1.15 -3.82 -12.34
CA THR A 13 0.28 -3.24 -11.31
C THR A 13 1.02 -3.01 -9.99
N PHE A 14 2.14 -3.69 -9.74
CA PHE A 14 2.97 -3.53 -8.55
C PHE A 14 4.16 -2.59 -8.73
N GLU A 15 4.29 -1.89 -9.88
CA GLU A 15 5.32 -0.86 -10.09
C GLU A 15 5.49 0.11 -8.90
N PRO A 16 4.40 0.63 -8.28
CA PRO A 16 4.53 1.54 -7.14
C PRO A 16 5.24 0.90 -5.92
N VAL A 17 5.11 -0.42 -5.74
CA VAL A 17 5.80 -1.14 -4.68
C VAL A 17 7.28 -1.30 -5.03
N ILE A 18 7.58 -1.66 -6.29
CA ILE A 18 8.95 -1.80 -6.80
C ILE A 18 9.70 -0.46 -6.67
N ASP A 19 9.08 0.64 -7.08
CA ASP A 19 9.67 1.98 -6.97
C ASP A 19 9.89 2.40 -5.51
N ALA A 20 8.93 2.10 -4.62
CA ALA A 20 9.09 2.36 -3.19
C ALA A 20 10.22 1.54 -2.53
N VAL A 21 10.50 0.34 -3.05
CA VAL A 21 11.64 -0.49 -2.59
C VAL A 21 12.96 0.06 -3.14
N ASN A 22 13.02 0.38 -4.43
CA ASN A 22 14.22 0.90 -5.09
C ASN A 22 14.62 2.30 -4.59
N SER A 23 13.65 3.11 -4.20
CA SER A 23 13.87 4.46 -3.68
C SER A 23 14.39 4.50 -2.23
N ARG A 24 14.47 3.35 -1.55
CA ARG A 24 15.01 3.30 -0.19
C ARG A 24 16.53 3.25 -0.19
N ASP A 25 17.12 4.02 0.72
CA ASP A 25 18.56 3.95 1.01
C ASP A 25 18.96 2.68 1.80
N THR A 26 17.99 1.96 2.36
CA THR A 26 18.21 0.76 3.18
C THR A 26 17.47 -0.44 2.61
N ALA A 27 18.09 -1.62 2.69
CA ALA A 27 17.48 -2.86 2.25
C ALA A 27 16.15 -3.13 2.98
N ILE A 28 15.11 -3.42 2.21
CA ILE A 28 13.79 -3.78 2.75
C ILE A 28 13.83 -5.18 3.38
N THR A 29 13.11 -5.37 4.48
CA THR A 29 12.93 -6.69 5.10
C THR A 29 11.80 -7.43 4.40
N PHE A 30 11.80 -8.76 4.50
CA PHE A 30 10.74 -9.57 3.90
C PHE A 30 9.35 -9.24 4.46
N ASP A 31 9.23 -9.04 5.78
CA ASP A 31 7.97 -8.69 6.41
C ASP A 31 7.42 -7.35 5.91
N GLU A 32 8.28 -6.34 5.75
CA GLU A 32 7.85 -5.03 5.27
C GLU A 32 7.43 -5.07 3.80
N LEU A 33 8.15 -5.84 2.97
CA LEU A 33 7.77 -6.07 1.58
C LEU A 33 6.40 -6.76 1.50
N HIS A 34 6.17 -7.78 2.33
CA HIS A 34 4.91 -8.51 2.39
C HIS A 34 3.74 -7.58 2.74
N GLU A 35 3.88 -6.73 3.74
CA GLU A 35 2.85 -5.73 4.10
C GLU A 35 2.58 -4.73 2.97
N LYS A 36 3.61 -4.27 2.25
CA LYS A 36 3.44 -3.38 1.10
C LYS A 36 2.67 -4.05 -0.04
N LEU A 37 2.91 -5.33 -0.30
CA LEU A 37 2.19 -6.09 -1.33
C LEU A 37 0.71 -6.25 -0.98
N ILE A 38 0.39 -6.61 0.27
CA ILE A 38 -1.01 -6.71 0.75
C ILE A 38 -1.73 -5.37 0.58
N ASN A 39 -1.11 -4.27 1.00
CA ASN A 39 -1.70 -2.94 0.87
C ASN A 39 -1.92 -2.53 -0.59
N ARG A 40 -1.00 -2.90 -1.49
CA ARG A 40 -1.15 -2.63 -2.94
C ARG A 40 -2.32 -3.41 -3.53
N GLU A 41 -2.43 -4.69 -3.21
CA GLU A 41 -3.53 -5.54 -3.65
C GLU A 41 -4.87 -4.95 -3.18
N LEU A 42 -4.99 -4.61 -1.89
CA LEU A 42 -6.19 -3.96 -1.35
C LEU A 42 -6.53 -2.66 -2.10
N ALA A 43 -5.53 -1.83 -2.43
CA ALA A 43 -5.75 -0.61 -3.20
C ALA A 43 -6.27 -0.89 -4.62
N LEU A 44 -5.83 -1.97 -5.27
CA LEU A 44 -6.33 -2.39 -6.58
C LEU A 44 -7.79 -2.88 -6.50
N HIS A 45 -8.14 -3.64 -5.46
CA HIS A 45 -9.52 -4.09 -5.22
C HIS A 45 -10.47 -2.93 -4.86
N ILE A 46 -10.00 -1.97 -4.07
CA ILE A 46 -10.77 -0.76 -3.74
C ILE A 46 -10.90 0.15 -4.97
N SER A 47 -9.88 0.23 -5.83
CA SER A 47 -9.98 1.04 -7.07
C SER A 47 -10.91 0.41 -8.11
N SER A 48 -11.03 -0.91 -8.12
CA SER A 48 -11.92 -1.64 -9.05
C SER A 48 -13.35 -1.76 -8.53
N SER A 49 -13.53 -1.72 -7.22
CA SER A 49 -14.84 -1.66 -6.57
C SER A 49 -15.20 -0.20 -6.28
N ASN A 50 -16.19 0.38 -6.99
CA ASN A 50 -16.76 1.71 -6.69
C ASN A 50 -17.50 1.75 -5.33
N VAL A 51 -16.94 1.18 -4.27
CA VAL A 51 -17.49 1.27 -2.93
C VAL A 51 -17.07 2.62 -2.41
N LEU A 52 -18.02 3.55 -2.47
CA LEU A 52 -18.03 4.83 -1.79
C LEU A 52 -17.52 4.64 -0.36
N VAL A 53 -16.24 4.90 -0.13
CA VAL A 53 -15.69 5.02 1.22
C VAL A 53 -16.21 6.35 1.75
N THR A 54 -17.40 6.32 2.35
CA THR A 54 -17.94 7.42 3.15
C THR A 54 -16.97 7.65 4.30
N ALA A 55 -16.10 8.65 4.13
CA ALA A 55 -15.26 9.17 5.19
C ALA A 55 -16.17 9.80 6.27
N TYR A 56 -16.64 9.00 7.22
CA TYR A 56 -17.10 9.51 8.51
C TYR A 56 -15.87 9.93 9.31
N LEU A 57 -15.29 11.08 8.93
CA LEU A 57 -14.41 11.81 9.82
C LEU A 57 -15.28 12.33 10.97
N THR A 58 -15.13 11.67 12.12
CA THR A 58 -15.61 12.09 13.43
C THR A 58 -15.13 13.50 13.74
N HIS A 59 -15.93 14.50 13.36
CA HIS A 59 -15.78 15.85 13.90
C HIS A 59 -16.42 15.84 15.30
N THR A 60 -15.63 15.50 16.32
CA THR A 60 -15.99 15.73 17.71
C THR A 60 -16.21 17.23 17.91
N GLN A 61 -17.47 17.64 17.94
CA GLN A 61 -17.88 18.98 18.28
C GLN A 61 -17.61 19.18 19.78
N CYS A 62 -16.44 19.73 20.12
CA CYS A 62 -16.21 20.21 21.47
C CYS A 62 -17.18 21.35 21.79
N SER A 63 -17.89 21.15 22.90
CA SER A 63 -18.80 22.04 23.62
C SER A 63 -18.30 23.49 23.73
N ASN A 64 -19.23 24.46 23.66
CA ASN A 64 -19.28 25.64 24.52
C ASN A 64 -20.66 26.32 24.39
N GLN A 65 -21.57 26.07 25.32
CA GLN A 65 -22.53 27.07 25.81
C GLN A 65 -22.79 26.85 27.29
#